data_AF-A0A0A1YH50-F1
#
_entry.id   AF-A0A0A1YH50-F1
#
_cell.length_a   1.000
_cell.length_b   1.000
_cell.length_c   1.000
_cell.angle_alpha   90.00
_cell.angle_beta   90.00
_cell.angle_gamma   90.00
#
_symmetry.space_group_name_H-M   'P 1'
#
loop_
_entity.id
_entity.type
_entity.pdbx_description
1 polymer ?
#
loop_
_entity_poly.entity_id
_entity_poly.type
_entity_poly.pdbx_seq_one_letter_code
_entity_poly.pdbx_strand_id
1 'polypeptide(L)'
;MPTQDEDDRREYYRIDDTIALEFTPLSGADALASDELHDSSPLFNLLSELHLMDFESQHLLRHISERDRTLANYLKVVNKRIDLLGQAVALSLMRDIGSPKQVTLSEGGVSFNSPHNIAIDSHLAIKIVLMPQALGLLLRAKVIHCRPLADEQFEIGTEFEALTDAQRQLLARHILQKQALERRQAREQPTPS
;
A
#
# COMPACT_ATOMS: atom_id res chain seq x y z
N MET A 1 -11.36 -5.25 29.35
CA MET A 1 -10.80 -3.89 29.43
C MET A 1 -9.83 -3.80 28.28
N PRO A 2 -10.14 -3.08 27.19
CA PRO A 2 -9.17 -2.86 26.13
C PRO A 2 -7.97 -2.12 26.74
N THR A 3 -6.75 -2.58 26.48
CA THR A 3 -5.53 -1.91 26.94
C THR A 3 -5.35 -0.61 26.17
N GLN A 4 -4.66 0.37 26.74
CA GLN A 4 -4.44 1.70 26.15
C GLN A 4 -3.88 1.64 24.71
N ASP A 5 -3.11 0.60 24.39
CA ASP A 5 -2.63 0.28 23.03
C ASP A 5 -3.75 -0.11 22.04
N GLU A 6 -4.86 -0.72 22.48
CA GLU A 6 -6.01 -1.01 21.61
C GLU A 6 -6.78 0.25 21.21
N ASP A 7 -6.69 1.32 22.02
CA ASP A 7 -7.33 2.61 21.74
C ASP A 7 -6.46 3.50 20.84
N ASP A 8 -5.14 3.55 21.06
CA ASP A 8 -4.20 4.23 20.13
C ASP A 8 -4.22 3.59 18.73
N ARG A 9 -4.39 2.26 18.65
CA ARG A 9 -4.57 1.54 17.38
C ARG A 9 -5.87 1.89 16.64
N ARG A 10 -6.81 2.61 17.26
CA ARG A 10 -8.06 3.08 16.62
C ARG A 10 -7.96 4.51 16.09
N GLU A 11 -6.81 5.18 16.24
CA GLU A 11 -6.63 6.53 15.71
C GLU A 11 -6.54 6.58 14.18
N TYR A 12 -6.17 5.47 13.54
CA TYR A 12 -6.10 5.39 12.07
C TYR A 12 -7.42 4.94 11.45
N TYR A 13 -7.85 5.69 10.44
CA TYR A 13 -8.96 5.31 9.58
C TYR A 13 -8.63 4.03 8.80
N ARG A 14 -9.62 3.14 8.68
CA ARG A 14 -9.52 1.84 7.99
C ARG A 14 -10.46 1.80 6.80
N ILE A 15 -10.02 1.20 5.71
CA ILE A 15 -10.83 0.87 4.53
C ILE A 15 -10.80 -0.62 4.29
N ASP A 16 -11.87 -1.15 3.71
CA ASP A 16 -11.85 -2.46 3.09
C ASP A 16 -11.51 -2.27 1.60
N ASP A 17 -10.54 -3.03 1.10
CA ASP A 17 -10.08 -2.93 -0.28
C ASP A 17 -9.82 -4.32 -0.88
N THR A 18 -9.75 -4.39 -2.19
CA THR A 18 -9.30 -5.58 -2.92
C THR A 18 -8.05 -5.23 -3.70
N ILE A 19 -6.91 -5.76 -3.25
CA ILE A 19 -5.58 -5.37 -3.73
C ILE A 19 -4.77 -6.60 -4.14
N ALA A 20 -3.78 -6.45 -5.03
CA ALA A 20 -2.79 -7.51 -5.21
C ALA A 20 -1.85 -7.47 -4.00
N LEU A 21 -1.75 -8.58 -3.27
CA LEU A 21 -0.91 -8.70 -2.07
C LEU A 21 -0.18 -10.05 -2.04
N GLU A 22 1.14 -9.96 -1.99
CA GLU A 22 2.05 -11.07 -1.74
C GLU A 22 2.90 -10.73 -0.51
N PHE A 23 3.25 -11.73 0.28
CA PHE A 23 4.13 -11.53 1.42
C PHE A 23 5.18 -12.64 1.49
N THR A 24 6.34 -12.29 2.02
CA THR A 24 7.45 -13.23 2.26
C THR A 24 7.90 -13.07 3.71
N PRO A 25 7.96 -14.16 4.50
CA PRO A 25 8.56 -14.12 5.83
C PRO A 25 10.03 -13.72 5.77
N LEU A 26 10.41 -12.77 6.62
CA LEU A 26 11.80 -12.32 6.76
C LEU A 26 12.50 -13.12 7.86
N SER A 27 13.79 -13.39 7.68
CA SER A 27 14.57 -14.16 8.64
C SER A 27 15.99 -13.61 8.77
N GLY A 28 16.64 -13.90 9.91
CA GLY A 28 18.02 -13.48 10.16
C GLY A 28 18.21 -11.97 10.12
N ALA A 29 19.24 -11.50 9.39
CA ALA A 29 19.55 -10.08 9.25
C ALA A 29 18.39 -9.31 8.61
N ASP A 30 17.68 -9.92 7.65
CA ASP A 30 16.56 -9.26 6.97
C ASP A 30 15.39 -9.00 7.92
N ALA A 31 15.24 -9.72 9.03
CA ALA A 31 14.21 -9.44 10.03
C ALA A 31 14.59 -8.27 10.96
N LEU A 32 15.89 -8.02 11.14
CA LEU A 32 16.44 -7.05 12.08
C LEU A 32 16.90 -5.74 11.43
N ALA A 33 17.17 -5.77 10.12
CA ALA A 33 17.72 -4.64 9.40
C ALA A 33 16.68 -3.53 9.19
N SER A 34 17.10 -2.29 9.45
CA SER A 34 16.41 -1.07 9.02
C SER A 34 16.75 -0.67 7.58
N ASP A 35 17.55 -1.47 6.88
CA ASP A 35 17.97 -1.22 5.51
C ASP A 35 16.79 -1.35 4.54
N GLU A 36 16.94 -0.75 3.35
CA GLU A 36 15.95 -0.81 2.29
C GLU A 36 15.60 -2.26 1.93
N LEU A 37 14.31 -2.57 1.95
CA LEU A 37 13.83 -3.85 1.46
C LEU A 37 14.06 -3.96 -0.04
N HIS A 38 14.52 -5.12 -0.48
CA HIS A 38 14.57 -5.49 -1.89
C HIS A 38 13.76 -6.76 -2.11
N ASP A 39 12.82 -6.71 -3.04
CA ASP A 39 12.12 -7.90 -3.51
C ASP A 39 12.99 -8.70 -4.47
N SER A 40 12.69 -9.99 -4.61
CA SER A 40 13.34 -10.85 -5.61
C SER A 40 13.00 -10.45 -7.04
N SER A 41 11.89 -9.75 -7.27
CA SER A 41 11.51 -9.20 -8.58
C SER A 41 12.16 -7.83 -8.82
N PRO A 42 13.12 -7.71 -9.76
CA PRO A 42 13.73 -6.42 -10.09
C PRO A 42 12.71 -5.42 -10.65
N LEU A 43 11.70 -5.92 -11.38
CA LEU A 43 10.65 -5.09 -11.95
C LEU A 43 9.75 -4.48 -10.87
N PHE A 44 9.46 -5.22 -9.79
CA PHE A 44 8.67 -4.68 -8.68
C PHE A 44 9.45 -3.61 -7.92
N ASN A 45 10.75 -3.83 -7.68
CA ASN A 45 11.62 -2.83 -7.05
C ASN A 45 11.62 -1.52 -7.84
N LEU A 46 11.82 -1.59 -9.17
CA LEU A 46 11.77 -0.42 -10.06
C LEU A 46 10.40 0.28 -10.05
N LEU A 47 9.31 -0.48 -10.01
CA LEU A 47 7.96 0.10 -9.94
C LEU A 47 7.74 0.85 -8.61
N SER A 48 8.16 0.26 -7.49
CA SER A 48 8.04 0.88 -6.18
C SER A 48 8.88 2.16 -6.10
N GLU A 49 10.13 2.11 -6.58
CA GLU A 49 11.02 3.26 -6.64
C GLU A 49 10.45 4.38 -7.52
N LEU A 50 9.92 4.02 -8.70
CA LEU A 50 9.28 4.98 -9.60
C LEU A 50 8.15 5.76 -8.91
N HIS A 51 7.28 5.08 -8.15
CA HIS A 51 6.17 5.74 -7.47
C HIS A 51 6.61 6.63 -6.30
N LEU A 52 7.70 6.27 -5.61
CA LEU A 52 8.31 7.11 -4.59
C LEU A 52 8.89 8.38 -5.23
N MET A 53 9.64 8.24 -6.32
CA MET A 53 10.19 9.37 -7.07
C MET A 53 9.10 10.29 -7.66
N ASP A 54 8.01 9.73 -8.21
CA ASP A 54 6.90 10.55 -8.69
C ASP A 54 6.32 11.40 -7.55
N PHE A 55 6.11 10.79 -6.38
CA PHE A 55 5.60 11.47 -5.19
C PHE A 55 6.50 12.64 -4.75
N GLU A 56 7.80 12.40 -4.66
CA GLU A 56 8.78 13.42 -4.27
C GLU A 56 8.84 14.56 -5.30
N SER A 57 8.72 14.25 -6.59
CA SER A 57 8.77 15.25 -7.66
C SER A 57 7.63 16.28 -7.61
N GLN A 58 6.52 15.96 -6.93
CA GLN A 58 5.32 16.81 -6.92
C GLN A 58 5.57 18.18 -6.27
N HIS A 59 6.44 18.27 -5.26
CA HIS A 59 6.76 19.56 -4.64
C HIS A 59 7.65 20.42 -5.56
N LEU A 60 8.59 19.80 -6.28
CA LEU A 60 9.45 20.48 -7.24
C LEU A 60 8.62 21.07 -8.39
N LEU A 61 7.67 20.30 -8.89
CA LEU A 61 6.78 20.75 -9.96
C LEU A 61 5.91 21.94 -9.54
N ARG A 62 5.48 21.99 -8.27
CA ARG A 62 4.77 23.16 -7.70
C ARG A 62 5.64 24.41 -7.73
N HIS A 63 6.89 24.32 -7.27
CA HIS A 63 7.83 25.45 -7.31
C HIS A 63 8.15 25.91 -8.73
N ILE A 64 8.28 24.99 -9.69
CA ILE A 64 8.47 25.36 -11.10
C ILE A 64 7.23 26.09 -11.63
N SER A 65 6.02 25.62 -11.28
CA SER A 65 4.76 26.24 -11.72
C SER A 65 4.56 27.67 -11.21
N GLU A 66 5.16 28.05 -10.09
CA GLU A 66 5.14 29.42 -9.56
C GLU A 66 6.00 30.37 -10.41
N ARG A 67 7.05 29.84 -11.07
CA ARG A 67 8.01 30.62 -11.86
C ARG A 67 7.70 30.60 -13.36
N ASP A 68 7.38 29.43 -13.91
CA ASP A 68 7.11 29.22 -15.32
C ASP A 68 6.02 28.15 -15.51
N ARG A 69 4.82 28.63 -15.90
CA ARG A 69 3.67 27.75 -16.14
C ARG A 69 3.83 26.88 -17.38
N THR A 70 4.51 27.37 -18.42
CA THR A 70 4.67 26.64 -19.68
C THR A 70 5.62 25.46 -19.47
N LEU A 71 6.75 25.70 -18.80
CA LEU A 71 7.69 24.64 -18.43
C LEU A 71 7.03 23.62 -17.50
N ALA A 72 6.31 24.09 -16.46
CA ALA A 72 5.61 23.19 -15.55
C ALA A 72 4.57 22.32 -16.28
N ASN A 73 3.82 22.87 -17.23
CA ASN A 73 2.86 22.10 -18.01
C ASN A 73 3.53 21.06 -18.92
N TYR A 74 4.68 21.39 -19.52
CA TYR A 74 5.45 20.41 -20.27
C TYR A 74 5.94 19.26 -19.38
N LEU A 75 6.50 19.57 -18.21
CA LEU A 75 6.97 18.56 -17.25
C LEU A 75 5.83 17.69 -16.71
N LYS A 76 4.63 18.25 -16.49
CA LYS A 76 3.43 17.45 -16.16
C LYS A 76 3.12 16.40 -17.24
N VAL A 77 3.26 16.76 -18.51
CA VAL A 77 3.06 15.81 -19.62
C VAL A 77 4.15 14.73 -19.62
N VAL A 78 5.40 15.10 -19.33
CA VAL A 78 6.51 14.12 -19.20
C VAL A 78 6.25 13.15 -18.05
N ASN A 79 5.94 13.65 -16.84
CA ASN A 79 5.57 12.80 -15.70
C ASN A 79 4.40 11.88 -16.06
N LYS A 80 3.35 12.41 -16.70
CA LYS A 80 2.21 11.60 -17.09
C LYS A 80 2.56 10.47 -18.06
N ARG A 81 3.53 10.68 -18.97
CA ARG A 81 4.02 9.62 -19.86
C ARG A 81 4.74 8.53 -19.08
N ILE A 82 5.54 8.90 -18.08
CA ILE A 82 6.24 7.97 -17.21
C ILE A 82 5.23 7.19 -16.36
N ASP A 83 4.21 7.84 -15.80
CA ASP A 83 3.14 7.19 -15.05
C ASP A 83 2.44 6.12 -15.89
N LEU A 84 2.16 6.40 -17.17
CA LEU A 84 1.53 5.44 -18.07
C LEU A 84 2.41 4.21 -18.32
N LEU A 85 3.74 4.39 -18.38
CA LEU A 85 4.67 3.25 -18.44
C LEU A 85 4.66 2.46 -17.13
N GLY A 86 4.66 3.14 -15.98
CA GLY A 86 4.51 2.50 -14.67
C GLY A 86 3.23 1.67 -14.58
N GLN A 87 2.10 2.19 -15.05
CA GLN A 87 0.83 1.45 -15.11
C GLN A 87 0.91 0.21 -16.01
N ALA A 88 1.56 0.32 -17.18
CA ALA A 88 1.75 -0.83 -18.06
C ALA A 88 2.61 -1.93 -17.41
N VAL A 89 3.66 -1.54 -16.68
CA VAL A 89 4.51 -2.46 -15.91
C VAL A 89 3.70 -3.10 -14.77
N ALA A 90 2.96 -2.31 -13.99
CA ALA A 90 2.14 -2.79 -12.90
C ALA A 90 1.07 -3.79 -13.35
N LEU A 91 0.42 -3.53 -14.49
CA LEU A 91 -0.53 -4.48 -15.11
C LEU A 91 0.13 -5.81 -15.51
N SER A 92 1.40 -5.78 -15.93
CA SER A 92 2.14 -7.01 -16.19
C SER A 92 2.44 -7.77 -14.88
N LEU A 93 2.91 -7.05 -13.86
CA LEU A 93 3.26 -7.60 -12.55
C LEU A 93 2.07 -8.12 -11.76
N MET A 94 0.87 -7.56 -11.94
CA MET A 94 -0.34 -8.08 -11.29
C MET A 94 -0.61 -9.55 -11.60
N ARG A 95 -0.16 -10.06 -12.76
CA ARG A 95 -0.25 -11.50 -13.06
C ARG A 95 0.68 -12.34 -12.20
N ASP A 96 1.80 -11.76 -11.76
CA ASP A 96 2.88 -12.45 -11.06
C ASP A 96 2.72 -12.39 -9.53
N ILE A 97 2.19 -11.28 -8.99
CA ILE A 97 1.94 -11.07 -7.54
C ILE A 97 0.79 -11.96 -7.02
N GLY A 98 -0.02 -12.49 -7.94
CA GLY A 98 -1.12 -13.41 -7.65
C GLY A 98 -2.50 -12.76 -7.64
N SER A 99 -3.52 -13.54 -7.28
CA SER A 99 -4.91 -13.08 -7.29
C SER A 99 -5.14 -11.96 -6.27
N PRO A 100 -5.95 -10.94 -6.60
CA PRO A 100 -6.34 -9.92 -5.64
C PRO A 100 -6.94 -10.53 -4.37
N LYS A 101 -6.58 -9.97 -3.22
CA LYS A 101 -7.05 -10.37 -1.90
C LYS A 101 -7.90 -9.26 -1.30
N GLN A 102 -8.96 -9.65 -0.61
CA GLN A 102 -9.68 -8.72 0.27
C GLN A 102 -8.81 -8.42 1.48
N VAL A 103 -8.69 -7.14 1.81
CA VAL A 103 -7.88 -6.66 2.91
C VAL A 103 -8.60 -5.55 3.66
N THR A 104 -8.26 -5.39 4.94
CA THR A 104 -8.53 -4.15 5.67
C THR A 104 -7.22 -3.38 5.78
N LEU A 105 -7.17 -2.18 5.22
CA LEU A 105 -5.97 -1.35 5.13
C LEU A 105 -6.11 -0.07 5.98
N SER A 106 -5.02 0.30 6.64
CA SER A 106 -4.85 1.58 7.36
C SER A 106 -3.47 2.16 7.10
N GLU A 107 -3.21 3.38 7.57
CA GLU A 107 -1.87 3.97 7.51
C GLU A 107 -0.83 3.19 8.34
N GLY A 108 -1.29 2.47 9.38
CA GLY A 108 -0.43 1.73 10.30
C GLY A 108 -0.25 0.25 9.96
N GLY A 109 -1.02 -0.32 9.03
CA GLY A 109 -0.94 -1.75 8.75
C GLY A 109 -2.02 -2.29 7.85
N VAL A 110 -1.92 -3.58 7.53
CA VAL A 110 -2.85 -4.32 6.69
C VAL A 110 -3.25 -5.65 7.33
N SER A 111 -4.54 -5.98 7.25
CA SER A 111 -5.08 -7.30 7.60
C SER A 111 -5.51 -8.03 6.34
N PHE A 112 -5.19 -9.32 6.22
CA PHE A 112 -5.52 -10.14 5.07
C PHE A 112 -5.65 -11.62 5.45
N ASN A 113 -6.33 -12.40 4.61
CA ASN A 113 -6.47 -13.84 4.83
C ASN A 113 -5.30 -14.62 4.20
N SER A 114 -4.86 -15.68 4.89
CA SER A 114 -3.80 -16.58 4.48
C SER A 114 -4.21 -18.04 4.71
N PRO A 115 -3.88 -18.99 3.81
CA PRO A 115 -4.06 -20.42 4.07
C PRO A 115 -3.04 -20.97 5.08
N HIS A 116 -2.03 -20.19 5.45
CA HIS A 116 -0.98 -20.58 6.37
C HIS A 116 -1.02 -19.75 7.64
N ASN A 117 -0.89 -20.43 8.79
CA ASN A 117 -0.63 -19.79 10.07
C ASN A 117 0.74 -19.12 10.05
N ILE A 118 0.80 -17.87 10.50
CA ILE A 118 2.03 -17.11 10.67
C ILE A 118 2.16 -16.74 12.14
N ALA A 119 3.31 -17.02 12.74
CA ALA A 119 3.55 -16.74 14.14
C ALA A 119 3.48 -15.23 14.41
N ILE A 120 2.86 -14.86 15.53
CA ILE A 120 2.91 -13.49 16.07
C ILE A 120 4.37 -13.09 16.26
N ASP A 121 4.66 -11.80 16.07
CA ASP A 121 5.99 -11.19 16.06
C ASP A 121 6.89 -11.57 14.87
N SER A 122 6.40 -12.36 13.90
CA SER A 122 7.13 -12.57 12.65
C SER A 122 7.18 -11.29 11.83
N HIS A 123 8.32 -11.04 11.19
CA HIS A 123 8.50 -9.92 10.25
C HIS A 123 8.25 -10.40 8.82
N LEU A 124 7.56 -9.59 8.03
CA LEU A 124 7.17 -9.86 6.66
C LEU A 124 7.64 -8.73 5.75
N ALA A 125 8.10 -9.07 4.56
CA ALA A 125 8.09 -8.16 3.43
C ALA A 125 6.75 -8.32 2.71
N ILE A 126 5.99 -7.25 2.60
CA ILE A 126 4.68 -7.22 1.95
C ILE A 126 4.80 -6.41 0.66
N LYS A 127 4.50 -7.06 -0.45
CA LYS A 127 4.29 -6.43 -1.75
C LYS A 127 2.82 -6.12 -1.92
N ILE A 128 2.49 -4.86 -2.17
CA ILE A 128 1.13 -4.46 -2.49
C ILE A 128 1.07 -3.68 -3.80
N VAL A 129 -0.01 -3.89 -4.57
CA VAL A 129 -0.39 -3.00 -5.68
C VAL A 129 -1.80 -2.47 -5.42
N LEU A 130 -1.88 -1.16 -5.25
CA LEU A 130 -3.11 -0.43 -4.90
C LEU A 130 -3.77 0.15 -6.15
N MET A 131 -5.04 -0.22 -6.36
CA MET A 131 -5.83 0.15 -7.54
C MET A 131 -6.86 1.25 -7.22
N PRO A 132 -7.19 2.14 -8.19
CA PRO A 132 -6.92 2.07 -9.63
C PRO A 132 -5.59 2.71 -10.10
N GLN A 133 -4.81 3.32 -9.21
CA GLN A 133 -3.59 4.06 -9.56
C GLN A 133 -2.43 3.13 -9.98
N ALA A 134 -2.58 1.82 -9.71
CA ALA A 134 -1.54 0.81 -9.88
C ALA A 134 -0.28 1.10 -9.07
N LEU A 135 -0.46 1.69 -7.88
CA LEU A 135 0.60 2.09 -6.96
C LEU A 135 1.23 0.84 -6.33
N GLY A 136 2.45 0.50 -6.75
CA GLY A 136 3.26 -0.55 -6.14
C GLY A 136 4.05 -0.07 -4.92
N LEU A 137 3.99 -0.81 -3.82
CA LEU A 137 4.78 -0.56 -2.60
C LEU A 137 5.37 -1.86 -2.06
N LEU A 138 6.66 -1.81 -1.68
CA LEU A 138 7.32 -2.82 -0.88
C LEU A 138 7.43 -2.34 0.57
N LEU A 139 6.76 -3.01 1.49
CA LEU A 139 6.61 -2.57 2.87
C LEU A 139 7.09 -3.65 3.84
N ARG A 140 7.75 -3.23 4.91
CA ARG A 140 8.06 -4.10 6.05
C ARG A 140 6.88 -4.10 7.00
N ALA A 141 6.52 -5.25 7.54
CA ALA A 141 5.47 -5.33 8.54
C ALA A 141 5.71 -6.45 9.56
N LYS A 142 5.24 -6.24 10.78
CA LYS A 142 5.25 -7.22 11.86
C LYS A 142 3.86 -7.83 12.05
N VAL A 143 3.80 -9.15 12.22
CA VAL A 143 2.54 -9.84 12.54
C VAL A 143 2.15 -9.53 13.99
N ILE A 144 0.98 -8.90 14.17
CA ILE A 144 0.47 -8.52 15.48
C ILE A 144 -0.65 -9.46 15.97
N HIS A 145 -1.32 -10.17 15.07
CA HIS A 145 -2.22 -11.27 15.40
C HIS A 145 -2.38 -12.24 14.23
N CYS A 146 -2.71 -13.48 14.56
CA CYS A 146 -3.10 -14.52 13.62
C CYS A 146 -4.28 -15.27 14.23
N ARG A 147 -5.45 -15.21 13.59
CA ARG A 147 -6.69 -15.82 14.10
C ARG A 147 -7.22 -16.86 13.12
N PRO A 148 -7.55 -18.08 13.56
CA PRO A 148 -8.18 -19.06 12.69
C PRO A 148 -9.60 -18.60 12.28
N LEU A 149 -9.95 -18.83 11.02
CA LEU A 149 -11.26 -18.61 10.42
C LEU A 149 -11.95 -19.94 10.15
N ALA A 150 -13.24 -19.90 9.81
CA ALA A 150 -14.07 -21.10 9.60
C ALA A 150 -13.60 -21.99 8.43
N ASP A 151 -12.96 -21.40 7.42
CA ASP A 151 -12.60 -22.08 6.15
C ASP A 151 -11.14 -22.59 6.14
N GLU A 152 -10.61 -22.99 7.30
CA GLU A 152 -9.18 -23.39 7.47
C GLU A 152 -8.17 -22.31 7.07
N GLN A 153 -8.62 -21.07 6.91
CA GLN A 153 -7.79 -19.90 6.70
C GLN A 153 -7.47 -19.19 8.01
N PHE A 154 -6.52 -18.27 7.95
CA PHE A 154 -6.11 -17.42 9.05
C PHE A 154 -6.27 -15.96 8.65
N GLU A 155 -6.91 -15.16 9.50
CA GLU A 155 -6.83 -13.70 9.45
C GLU A 155 -5.48 -13.29 10.04
N ILE A 156 -4.63 -12.70 9.21
CA ILE A 156 -3.31 -12.18 9.59
C ILE A 156 -3.40 -10.66 9.67
N GLY A 157 -3.26 -10.13 10.87
CA GLY A 157 -3.11 -8.70 11.09
C GLY A 157 -1.66 -8.31 11.20
N THR A 158 -1.25 -7.30 10.43
CA THR A 158 0.11 -6.79 10.42
C THR A 158 0.16 -5.31 10.73
N GLU A 159 1.28 -4.86 11.27
CA GLU A 159 1.62 -3.46 11.54
C GLU A 159 2.86 -3.08 10.74
N PHE A 160 2.81 -2.00 9.97
CA PHE A 160 3.93 -1.57 9.15
C PHE A 160 5.09 -1.08 10.01
N GLU A 161 6.32 -1.40 9.60
CA GLU A 161 7.54 -1.06 10.30
C GLU A 161 8.37 -0.07 9.48
N ALA A 162 8.95 0.93 10.14
CA ALA A 162 9.91 1.86 9.55
C ALA A 162 9.48 2.49 8.21
N LEU A 163 8.19 2.80 8.05
CA LEU A 163 7.69 3.50 6.86
C LEU A 163 8.43 4.82 6.64
N THR A 164 8.89 5.06 5.41
CA THR A 164 9.37 6.38 5.02
C THR A 164 8.21 7.38 4.96
N ASP A 165 8.51 8.68 5.07
CA ASP A 165 7.49 9.72 4.96
C ASP A 165 6.74 9.65 3.62
N ALA A 166 7.45 9.33 2.52
CA ALA A 166 6.86 9.14 1.21
C ALA A 166 5.89 7.95 1.18
N GLN A 167 6.29 6.78 1.71
CA GLN A 167 5.42 5.60 1.81
C GLN A 167 4.17 5.88 2.65
N ARG A 168 4.33 6.52 3.81
CA ARG A 168 3.21 6.89 4.69
C ARG A 168 2.23 7.82 3.98
N GLN A 169 2.73 8.86 3.31
CA GLN A 169 1.88 9.81 2.59
C GLN A 169 1.19 9.17 1.37
N LEU A 170 1.86 8.24 0.68
CA LEU A 170 1.26 7.48 -0.42
C LEU A 170 0.11 6.60 0.07
N LEU A 171 0.29 5.87 1.18
CA LEU A 171 -0.76 5.07 1.81
C LEU A 171 -1.94 5.94 2.27
N ALA A 172 -1.67 7.02 3.00
CA ALA A 172 -2.69 7.96 3.47
C ALA A 172 -3.49 8.54 2.31
N ARG A 173 -2.81 8.95 1.22
CA ARG A 173 -3.46 9.47 0.01
C ARG A 173 -4.38 8.44 -0.64
N HIS A 174 -3.96 7.18 -0.74
CA HIS A 174 -4.79 6.09 -1.28
C HIS A 174 -6.04 5.88 -0.43
N ILE A 175 -5.86 5.77 0.90
CA ILE A 175 -6.93 5.53 1.87
C ILE A 175 -7.99 6.64 1.80
N LEU A 176 -7.56 7.90 1.79
CA LEU A 176 -8.46 9.05 1.67
C LEU A 176 -9.22 9.06 0.34
N GLN A 177 -8.58 8.67 -0.76
CA GLN A 177 -9.23 8.60 -2.08
C GLN A 177 -10.29 7.49 -2.12
N LYS A 178 -9.99 6.32 -1.58
CA LYS A 178 -10.95 5.20 -1.46
C LYS A 178 -12.14 5.57 -0.58
N GLN A 179 -11.89 6.13 0.59
CA GLN A 179 -12.94 6.63 1.47
C GLN A 179 -13.86 7.64 0.77
N ALA A 180 -13.27 8.59 0.03
CA ALA A 180 -14.05 9.59 -0.70
C ALA A 180 -14.92 8.96 -1.80
N LEU A 181 -14.43 7.90 -2.46
CA LEU A 181 -15.17 7.15 -3.47
C LEU A 181 -16.35 6.39 -2.87
N GLU A 182 -16.12 5.63 -1.79
CA GLU A 182 -17.16 4.87 -1.08
C GLU A 182 -18.28 5.79 -0.59
N ARG A 183 -17.93 6.94 0.00
CA ARG A 183 -18.91 7.94 0.45
C ARG A 183 -19.77 8.51 -0.69
N ARG A 184 -19.20 8.64 -1.90
CA ARG A 184 -19.96 9.10 -3.08
C ARG A 184 -20.93 8.01 -3.52
N GLN A 185 -20.46 6.76 -3.64
CA GLN A 185 -21.28 5.62 -4.05
C GLN A 185 -22.43 5.35 -3.08
N ALA A 186 -22.20 5.46 -1.76
CA ALA A 186 -23.23 5.28 -0.74
C ALA A 186 -24.33 6.36 -0.80
N ARG A 187 -24.02 7.56 -1.30
CA ARG A 187 -25.00 8.64 -1.50
C ARG A 187 -25.80 8.49 -2.80
N GLU A 188 -25.24 7.78 -3.78
CA GLU A 188 -25.85 7.57 -5.09
C GLU A 188 -26.75 6.32 -5.14
N GLN A 189 -26.63 5.40 -4.16
CA GLN A 189 -27.57 4.30 -4.00
C GLN A 189 -28.85 4.79 -3.30
N PRO A 190 -30.02 4.81 -3.99
CA PRO A 190 -31.27 5.15 -3.33
C PRO A 190 -31.61 4.05 -2.32
N THR A 191 -32.04 4.46 -1.12
CA THR A 191 -32.53 3.55 -0.07
C THR A 191 -33.56 2.59 -0.70
N PRO A 192 -33.40 1.26 -0.57
CA PRO A 192 -34.41 0.35 -1.06
C PRO A 192 -35.72 0.60 -0.30
N SER A 193 -36.77 0.96 -1.05
CA SER A 193 -38.14 1.18 -0.59
C SER A 193 -38.77 -0.08 0.00
#